data_AF-A0A315W2K4-F1
#
_entry.id   AF-A0A315W2K4-F1
#
_cell.length_a   1.000
_cell.length_b   1.000
_cell.length_c   1.000
_cell.angle_alpha   90.00
_cell.angle_beta   90.00
_cell.angle_gamma   90.00
#
_symmetry.space_group_name_H-M   'P 1'
#
loop_
_entity.id
_entity.type
_entity.pdbx_description
1 polymer ?
#
loop_
_entity_poly.entity_id
_entity_poly.type
_entity_poly.pdbx_seq_one_letter_code
_entity_poly.pdbx_strand_id
1 'polypeptide(L)'
;MHQWDLSPFSVTPAASLLSRCVSMGAASQDEIDSAFSEPSPVFSARLREAEELIRKQKQLDEVQLQLELLKVDEQSADVAHGFHLSQKNEKLQLLGNHLQDVLREHKVLRQRLMRPLARTNLPVLAHLHASVADSIRLMMDFIECLEENLRSTHNRTTRTDSLALLDNSLALLLTMASESEMLFQRIQQWRSISCSRPGASEAQTGSELSTS
;
A
#
# COMPACT_ATOMS: atom_id res chain seq x y z
N MET A 1 50.85 45.70 -31.29
CA MET A 1 51.43 46.67 -30.35
C MET A 1 52.86 46.23 -30.07
N HIS A 2 53.83 46.78 -30.79
CA HIS A 2 55.23 46.37 -30.66
C HIS A 2 55.77 46.87 -29.33
N GLN A 3 56.17 45.91 -28.50
CA GLN A 3 56.90 46.11 -27.27
C GLN A 3 58.19 46.85 -27.61
N TRP A 4 58.32 48.08 -27.12
CA TRP A 4 59.56 48.84 -27.23
C TRP A 4 60.56 48.19 -26.27
N ASP A 5 61.36 47.28 -26.79
CA ASP A 5 62.53 46.75 -26.10
C ASP A 5 63.57 47.88 -25.98
N LEU A 6 63.44 48.67 -24.91
CA LEU A 6 64.44 49.64 -24.49
C LEU A 6 65.64 48.87 -23.91
N SER A 7 66.59 48.51 -24.78
CA SER A 7 67.89 48.02 -24.36
C SER A 7 68.60 49.12 -23.52
N PRO A 8 69.12 48.83 -22.32
CA PRO A 8 69.78 49.83 -21.47
C PRO A 8 71.14 50.34 -22.01
N PHE A 9 71.59 49.82 -23.15
CA PHE A 9 72.92 50.07 -23.71
C PHE A 9 72.94 50.75 -25.08
N SER A 10 71.77 51.12 -25.65
CA SER A 10 71.75 51.96 -26.86
C SER A 10 71.42 53.39 -26.48
N VAL A 11 72.32 54.31 -26.85
CA VAL A 11 72.08 55.75 -26.71
C VAL A 11 70.95 56.10 -27.69
N THR A 12 69.79 56.48 -27.15
CA THR A 12 68.64 56.90 -27.96
C THR A 12 69.08 58.00 -28.94
N PRO A 13 68.61 58.01 -30.20
CA PRO A 13 68.97 59.05 -31.17
C PRO A 13 68.77 60.49 -30.67
N ALA A 14 67.81 60.70 -29.75
CA ALA A 14 67.64 61.97 -29.05
C ALA A 14 68.81 62.29 -28.11
N ALA A 15 69.30 61.32 -27.35
CA ALA A 15 70.43 61.48 -26.45
C ALA A 15 71.74 61.76 -27.20
N SER A 16 71.95 61.17 -28.39
CA SER A 16 73.12 61.48 -29.22
C SER A 16 73.06 62.88 -29.83
N LEU A 17 71.88 63.37 -30.20
CA LEU A 17 71.68 64.77 -30.63
C LEU A 17 71.92 65.75 -29.48
N LEU A 18 71.37 65.50 -28.30
CA LEU A 18 71.58 66.34 -27.11
C LEU A 18 73.07 66.38 -26.72
N SER A 19 73.75 65.23 -26.72
CA SER A 19 75.20 65.16 -26.48
C SER A 19 76.01 65.96 -27.51
N ARG A 20 75.59 65.96 -28.79
CA ARG A 20 76.23 66.75 -29.83
C ARG A 20 75.99 68.25 -29.65
N CYS A 21 74.80 68.66 -29.20
CA CYS A 21 74.49 70.06 -28.88
C CYS A 21 75.33 70.58 -27.70
N VAL A 22 75.54 69.75 -26.68
CA VAL A 22 76.45 70.06 -25.55
C VAL A 22 77.90 70.18 -26.04
N SER A 23 78.35 69.22 -26.86
CA SER A 23 79.71 69.22 -27.40
C SER A 23 80.00 70.39 -28.34
N MET A 24 78.98 70.90 -29.05
CA MET A 24 79.06 72.07 -29.92
C MET A 24 78.89 73.40 -29.15
N GLY A 25 78.65 73.36 -27.83
CA GLY A 25 78.44 74.55 -27.00
C GLY A 25 77.11 75.28 -27.28
N ALA A 26 76.17 74.64 -27.97
CA ALA A 26 74.86 75.21 -28.30
C ALA A 26 73.87 75.12 -27.11
N ALA A 27 74.13 74.23 -26.16
CA ALA A 27 73.43 74.11 -24.88
C ALA A 27 74.43 73.64 -23.81
N SER A 28 74.27 74.05 -22.57
CA SER A 28 75.06 73.53 -21.45
C SER A 28 74.41 72.30 -20.82
N GLN A 29 75.22 71.44 -20.19
CA GLN A 29 74.71 70.29 -19.44
C GLN A 29 73.75 70.73 -18.31
N ASP A 30 74.07 71.84 -17.63
CA ASP A 30 73.24 72.42 -16.56
C ASP A 30 71.88 72.94 -17.08
N GLU A 31 71.82 73.52 -18.28
CA GLU A 31 70.56 73.95 -18.91
C GLU A 31 69.67 72.76 -19.26
N ILE A 32 70.26 71.67 -19.76
CA ILE A 32 69.53 70.43 -20.06
C ILE A 32 69.00 69.82 -18.75
N ASP A 33 69.85 69.68 -17.74
CA ASP A 33 69.47 69.08 -16.46
C ASP A 33 68.44 69.94 -15.69
N SER A 34 68.48 71.27 -15.84
CA SER A 34 67.48 72.19 -15.28
C SER A 34 66.13 72.11 -15.99
N ALA A 35 66.11 71.95 -17.32
CA ALA A 35 64.89 71.82 -18.10
C ALA A 35 64.07 70.56 -17.76
N PHE A 36 64.72 69.50 -17.27
CA PHE A 36 64.07 68.28 -16.77
C PHE A 36 63.80 68.29 -15.26
N SER A 37 64.36 69.25 -14.52
CA SER A 37 64.17 69.37 -13.06
C SER A 37 62.95 70.19 -12.68
N GLU A 38 62.50 71.12 -13.52
CA GLU A 38 61.23 71.82 -13.29
C GLU A 38 60.04 70.89 -13.54
N PRO A 39 59.06 70.81 -12.62
CA PRO A 39 57.82 70.04 -12.82
C PRO A 39 56.87 70.79 -13.76
N SER A 40 57.37 71.23 -14.92
CA SER A 40 56.51 71.64 -16.01
C SER A 40 55.87 70.36 -16.57
N PRO A 41 54.55 70.34 -16.80
CA PRO A 41 53.93 69.17 -17.36
C PRO A 41 54.41 69.03 -18.81
N VAL A 42 55.30 68.05 -19.03
CA VAL A 42 55.85 67.62 -20.34
C VAL A 42 54.74 67.37 -21.38
N PHE A 43 53.51 67.17 -20.91
CA PHE A 43 52.32 66.93 -21.71
C PHE A 43 51.23 67.96 -21.43
N SER A 44 50.50 68.36 -22.47
CA SER A 44 49.36 69.30 -22.35
C SER A 44 48.33 68.81 -21.33
N ALA A 45 47.63 69.72 -20.64
CA ALA A 45 46.56 69.39 -19.69
C ALA A 45 45.51 68.42 -20.30
N ARG A 46 45.18 68.61 -21.58
CA ARG A 46 44.26 67.75 -22.33
C ARG A 46 44.74 66.30 -22.45
N LEU A 47 46.04 66.07 -22.59
CA LEU A 47 46.57 64.70 -22.68
C LEU A 47 46.51 63.99 -21.33
N ARG A 48 46.75 64.70 -20.23
CA ARG A 48 46.61 64.17 -18.86
C ARG A 48 45.15 63.81 -18.55
N GLU A 49 44.21 64.68 -18.91
CA GLU A 49 42.77 64.43 -18.79
C GLU A 49 42.35 63.21 -19.62
N ALA A 50 42.84 63.10 -20.86
CA ALA A 50 42.58 61.94 -21.72
C ALA A 50 43.16 60.64 -21.13
N GLU A 51 44.37 60.68 -20.57
CA GLU A 51 44.97 59.53 -19.89
C GLU A 51 44.15 59.12 -18.65
N GLU A 52 43.67 60.09 -17.87
CA GLU A 52 42.78 59.86 -16.74
C GLU A 52 41.45 59.22 -17.16
N LEU A 53 40.82 59.71 -18.23
CA LEU A 53 39.59 59.14 -18.77
C LEU A 53 39.82 57.70 -19.27
N ILE A 54 40.91 57.43 -19.99
CA ILE A 54 41.25 56.07 -20.43
C ILE A 54 41.46 55.14 -19.23
N ARG A 55 42.16 55.62 -18.20
CA ARG A 55 42.39 54.85 -16.97
C ARG A 55 41.08 54.52 -16.25
N LYS A 56 40.18 55.50 -16.15
CA LYS A 56 38.85 55.33 -15.56
C LYS A 56 37.96 54.40 -16.39
N GLN A 57 38.01 54.52 -17.72
CA GLN A 57 37.29 53.64 -18.62
C GLN A 57 37.77 52.20 -18.47
N LYS A 58 39.08 51.97 -18.42
CA LYS A 58 39.65 50.64 -18.20
C LYS A 58 39.20 50.04 -16.87
N GLN A 59 39.14 50.84 -15.81
CA GLN A 59 38.60 50.39 -14.51
C GLN A 59 37.12 50.03 -14.59
N LEU A 60 36.32 50.80 -15.34
CA LEU A 60 34.92 50.50 -15.56
C LEU A 60 34.73 49.19 -16.33
N ASP A 61 35.48 49.00 -17.41
CA ASP A 61 35.43 47.79 -18.22
C ASP A 61 35.84 46.55 -17.40
N GLU A 62 36.86 46.68 -16.54
CA GLU A 62 37.30 45.61 -15.64
C GLU A 62 36.20 45.20 -14.64
N VAL A 63 35.56 46.18 -14.00
CA VAL A 63 34.45 45.93 -13.06
C VAL A 63 33.24 45.34 -13.79
N GLN A 64 32.94 45.81 -15.01
CA GLN A 64 31.86 45.26 -15.80
C GLN A 64 32.10 43.78 -16.15
N LEU A 65 33.31 43.42 -16.54
CA LEU A 65 33.68 42.03 -16.81
C LEU A 65 33.56 41.15 -15.56
N GLN A 66 33.97 41.66 -14.39
CA GLN A 66 33.79 40.94 -13.11
C GLN A 66 32.31 40.72 -12.78
N LEU A 67 31.46 41.71 -13.05
CA LEU A 67 30.02 41.59 -12.86
C LEU A 67 29.41 40.55 -13.80
N GLU A 68 29.79 40.55 -15.08
CA GLU A 68 29.33 39.56 -16.05
C GLU A 68 29.78 38.14 -15.68
N LEU A 69 31.02 37.98 -15.18
CA LEU A 69 31.51 36.70 -14.69
C LEU A 69 30.68 36.17 -13.52
N LEU A 70 30.39 37.02 -12.53
CA LEU A 70 29.56 36.65 -11.39
C LEU A 70 28.13 36.29 -11.80
N LYS A 71 27.57 37.03 -12.76
CA LYS A 71 26.23 36.74 -13.29
C LYS A 71 26.17 35.38 -13.99
N VAL A 72 27.21 35.03 -14.76
CA VAL A 72 27.29 33.72 -15.41
C VAL A 72 27.50 32.61 -14.38
N ASP A 73 28.30 32.83 -13.34
CA ASP A 73 28.47 31.85 -12.25
C ASP A 73 27.15 31.61 -11.50
N GLU A 74 26.40 32.67 -11.17
CA GLU A 74 25.08 32.56 -10.54
C GLU A 74 24.08 31.78 -11.43
N GLN A 75 24.05 32.08 -12.74
CA GLN A 75 23.17 31.39 -13.69
C GLN A 75 23.54 29.92 -13.91
N SER A 76 24.80 29.56 -13.74
CA SER A 76 25.31 28.20 -13.92
C SER A 76 25.51 27.45 -12.59
N ALA A 77 25.21 28.10 -11.46
CA ALA A 77 25.41 27.56 -10.13
C ALA A 77 24.75 26.21 -9.92
N ASP A 78 23.59 26.00 -10.53
CA ASP A 78 22.77 24.81 -10.34
C ASP A 78 23.32 23.56 -11.05
N VAL A 79 24.28 23.73 -11.96
CA VAL A 79 24.98 22.67 -12.71
C VAL A 79 26.49 22.65 -12.49
N ALA A 80 27.09 23.75 -12.04
CA ALA A 80 28.53 23.86 -11.79
C ALA A 80 28.89 23.64 -10.31
N HIS A 81 28.06 24.12 -9.37
CA HIS A 81 28.37 24.05 -7.95
C HIS A 81 27.95 22.72 -7.33
N GLY A 82 28.92 22.06 -6.69
CA GLY A 82 28.74 20.77 -6.04
C GLY A 82 27.63 20.75 -4.99
N PHE A 83 27.35 21.86 -4.32
CA PHE A 83 26.25 21.97 -3.35
C PHE A 83 24.88 21.71 -3.99
N HIS A 84 24.56 22.42 -5.08
CA HIS A 84 23.28 22.26 -5.78
C HIS A 84 23.19 20.89 -6.47
N LEU A 85 24.29 20.42 -7.06
CA LEU A 85 24.37 19.10 -7.67
C LEU A 85 24.17 17.98 -6.65
N SER A 86 24.78 18.08 -5.46
CA SER A 86 24.66 17.07 -4.40
C SER A 86 23.21 16.95 -3.96
N GLN A 87 22.52 18.08 -3.73
CA GLN A 87 21.10 18.08 -3.38
C GLN A 87 20.22 17.46 -4.49
N LYS A 88 20.48 17.78 -5.76
CA LYS A 88 19.77 17.16 -6.89
C LYS A 88 20.04 15.64 -6.97
N ASN A 89 21.29 15.24 -6.76
CA ASN A 89 21.71 13.84 -6.79
C ASN A 89 21.09 13.03 -5.65
N GLU A 90 21.03 13.56 -4.42
CA GLU A 90 20.36 12.92 -3.28
C GLU A 90 18.88 12.62 -3.59
N LYS A 91 18.16 13.59 -4.18
CA LYS A 91 16.77 13.40 -4.59
C LYS A 91 16.62 12.32 -5.66
N LEU A 92 17.51 12.30 -6.64
CA LEU A 92 17.53 11.28 -7.69
C LEU A 92 17.86 9.89 -7.13
N GLN A 93 18.80 9.80 -6.19
CA GLN A 93 19.14 8.55 -5.50
C GLN A 93 17.96 8.04 -4.68
N LEU A 94 17.26 8.90 -3.95
CA LEU A 94 16.06 8.53 -3.20
C LEU A 94 14.97 7.97 -4.12
N LEU A 95 14.72 8.65 -5.25
CA LEU A 95 13.77 8.18 -6.26
C LEU A 95 14.21 6.84 -6.87
N GLY A 96 15.49 6.70 -7.20
CA GLY A 96 16.06 5.46 -7.74
C GLY A 96 15.89 4.27 -6.79
N ASN A 97 16.17 4.49 -5.49
CA ASN A 97 15.98 3.48 -4.46
C ASN A 97 14.50 3.07 -4.35
N HIS A 98 13.58 4.04 -4.34
CA HIS A 98 12.15 3.77 -4.28
C HIS A 98 11.67 2.95 -5.48
N LEU A 99 12.08 3.31 -6.69
CA LEU A 99 11.77 2.53 -7.91
C LEU A 99 12.31 1.10 -7.82
N GLN A 100 13.51 0.92 -7.28
CA GLN A 100 14.10 -0.41 -7.11
C GLN A 100 13.31 -1.27 -6.12
N ASP A 101 12.82 -0.67 -5.03
CA ASP A 101 11.98 -1.36 -4.05
C ASP A 101 10.62 -1.73 -4.66
N VAL A 102 9.97 -0.82 -5.40
CA VAL A 102 8.72 -1.10 -6.12
C VAL A 102 8.90 -2.27 -7.12
N LEU A 103 10.00 -2.28 -7.87
CA LEU A 103 10.30 -3.38 -8.79
C LEU A 103 10.51 -4.72 -8.06
N ARG A 104 11.13 -4.68 -6.87
CA ARG A 104 11.31 -5.86 -6.02
C ARG A 104 9.97 -6.39 -5.52
N GLU A 105 9.11 -5.52 -5.00
CA GLU A 105 7.76 -5.86 -4.56
C GLU A 105 6.92 -6.44 -5.71
N HIS A 106 6.96 -5.82 -6.88
CA HIS A 106 6.26 -6.31 -8.05
C HIS A 106 6.75 -7.70 -8.48
N LYS A 107 8.07 -7.96 -8.41
CA LYS A 107 8.63 -9.29 -8.67
C LYS A 107 8.14 -10.32 -7.64
N VAL A 108 8.13 -9.98 -6.36
CA VAL A 108 7.60 -10.84 -5.28
C VAL A 108 6.12 -11.12 -5.48
N LEU A 109 5.33 -10.09 -5.79
CA LEU A 109 3.91 -10.23 -6.05
C LEU A 109 3.65 -11.14 -7.25
N ARG A 110 4.36 -10.93 -8.37
CA ARG A 110 4.29 -11.82 -9.53
C ARG A 110 4.63 -13.26 -9.14
N GLN A 111 5.69 -13.50 -8.38
CA GLN A 111 6.04 -14.84 -7.92
C GLN A 111 4.96 -15.46 -7.05
N ARG A 112 4.33 -14.67 -6.17
CA ARG A 112 3.20 -15.12 -5.34
C ARG A 112 1.98 -15.48 -6.19
N LEU A 113 1.67 -14.67 -7.21
CA LEU A 113 0.54 -14.91 -8.11
C LEU A 113 0.79 -16.09 -9.07
N MET A 114 2.02 -16.29 -9.52
CA MET A 114 2.42 -17.44 -10.32
C MET A 114 2.52 -18.73 -9.50
N ARG A 115 2.63 -18.62 -8.16
CA ARG A 115 2.63 -19.80 -7.30
C ARG A 115 1.23 -20.42 -7.39
N PRO A 116 1.09 -21.65 -7.90
CA PRO A 116 -0.23 -22.27 -8.00
C PRO A 116 -0.83 -22.33 -6.61
N LEU A 117 -2.05 -21.79 -6.45
CA LEU A 117 -2.84 -21.95 -5.23
C LEU A 117 -3.06 -23.47 -5.08
N ALA A 118 -2.28 -24.07 -4.17
CA ALA A 118 -2.40 -25.43 -3.67
C ALA A 118 -3.14 -26.42 -4.58
N ARG A 119 -2.54 -26.87 -5.70
CA ARG A 119 -2.99 -28.05 -6.48
C ARG A 119 -4.54 -28.20 -6.69
N THR A 120 -5.32 -27.12 -6.73
CA THR A 120 -6.78 -27.25 -6.89
C THR A 120 -7.20 -27.52 -8.33
N ASN A 121 -6.26 -27.36 -9.27
CA ASN A 121 -6.47 -27.66 -10.67
C ASN A 121 -5.68 -28.92 -11.00
N LEU A 122 -6.36 -30.07 -11.07
CA LEU A 122 -5.83 -31.21 -11.81
C LEU A 122 -5.68 -30.73 -13.26
N PRO A 123 -4.49 -30.82 -13.88
CA PRO A 123 -4.35 -30.49 -15.28
C PRO A 123 -5.15 -31.50 -16.10
N VAL A 124 -6.33 -31.09 -16.57
CA VAL A 124 -7.15 -31.85 -17.52
C VAL A 124 -6.73 -31.41 -18.92
N LEU A 125 -6.52 -32.36 -19.84
CA LEU A 125 -6.26 -32.01 -21.24
C LEU A 125 -7.49 -31.33 -21.84
N ALA A 126 -7.29 -30.29 -22.65
CA ALA A 126 -8.35 -29.47 -23.27
C ALA A 126 -9.54 -30.29 -23.83
N HIS A 127 -9.25 -31.39 -24.53
CA HIS A 127 -10.26 -32.25 -25.15
C HIS A 127 -11.09 -33.09 -24.15
N LEU A 128 -10.61 -33.26 -22.91
CA LEU A 128 -11.30 -34.00 -21.85
C LEU A 128 -12.17 -33.11 -20.96
N HIS A 129 -12.05 -31.78 -21.05
CA HIS A 129 -12.81 -30.87 -20.17
C HIS A 129 -14.31 -31.06 -20.28
N ALA A 130 -14.86 -31.22 -21.49
CA ALA A 130 -16.29 -31.44 -21.68
C ALA A 130 -16.75 -32.73 -20.98
N SER A 131 -16.03 -33.83 -21.18
CA SER A 131 -16.33 -35.13 -20.55
C SER A 131 -16.20 -35.07 -19.03
N VAL A 132 -15.19 -34.40 -18.50
CA VAL A 132 -15.01 -34.24 -17.04
C VAL A 132 -16.10 -33.36 -16.44
N ALA A 133 -16.47 -32.25 -17.10
CA ALA A 133 -17.55 -31.38 -16.64
C ALA A 133 -18.90 -32.12 -16.65
N ASP A 134 -19.18 -32.89 -17.71
CA ASP A 134 -20.38 -33.72 -17.78
C ASP A 134 -20.40 -34.80 -16.70
N SER A 135 -19.25 -35.42 -16.41
CA SER A 135 -19.13 -36.43 -15.36
C SER A 135 -19.36 -35.84 -13.96
N ILE A 136 -18.83 -34.63 -13.69
CA ILE A 136 -19.04 -33.92 -12.42
C ILE A 136 -20.51 -33.56 -12.27
N ARG A 137 -21.15 -33.06 -13.34
CA ARG A 137 -22.59 -32.75 -13.33
C ARG A 137 -23.42 -34.00 -13.02
N LEU A 138 -23.15 -35.11 -13.71
CA LEU A 138 -23.84 -36.38 -13.46
C LEU A 138 -23.64 -36.89 -12.02
N MET A 139 -22.45 -36.66 -11.47
CA MET A 139 -22.14 -37.03 -10.08
C MET A 139 -22.91 -36.16 -9.08
N MET A 140 -23.06 -34.86 -9.35
CA MET A 140 -23.89 -33.97 -8.54
C MET A 140 -25.37 -34.39 -8.59
N ASP A 141 -25.90 -34.66 -9.78
CA ASP A 141 -27.29 -35.11 -9.97
C ASP A 141 -27.53 -36.46 -9.25
N PHE A 142 -26.55 -37.36 -9.30
CA PHE A 142 -26.59 -38.63 -8.57
C PHE A 142 -26.59 -38.42 -7.05
N ILE A 143 -25.74 -37.54 -6.52
CA ILE A 143 -25.69 -37.22 -5.09
C ILE A 143 -27.03 -36.65 -4.63
N GLU A 144 -27.59 -35.69 -5.37
CA GLU A 144 -28.90 -35.10 -5.06
C GLU A 144 -30.01 -36.16 -5.05
N CYS A 145 -30.05 -37.04 -6.05
CA CYS A 145 -31.00 -38.15 -6.12
C CYS A 145 -30.82 -39.15 -4.97
N LEU A 146 -29.57 -39.45 -4.60
CA LEU A 146 -29.27 -40.35 -3.49
C LEU A 146 -29.73 -39.75 -2.16
N GLU A 147 -29.47 -38.47 -1.93
CA GLU A 147 -29.92 -37.77 -0.73
C GLU A 147 -31.44 -37.78 -0.60
N GLU A 148 -32.16 -37.52 -1.69
CA GLU A 148 -33.62 -37.53 -1.68
C GLU A 148 -34.19 -38.93 -1.40
N ASN A 149 -33.58 -39.97 -1.97
CA ASN A 149 -33.93 -41.35 -1.66
C ASN A 149 -33.66 -41.72 -0.19
N LEU A 150 -32.53 -41.26 0.39
CA LEU A 150 -32.23 -41.46 1.81
C LEU A 150 -33.23 -40.74 2.72
N ARG A 151 -33.62 -39.50 2.38
CA ARG A 151 -34.67 -38.78 3.13
C ARG A 151 -36.01 -39.51 3.05
N SER A 152 -36.41 -39.97 1.87
CA SER A 152 -37.66 -40.70 1.65
C SER A 152 -37.70 -42.01 2.45
N THR A 153 -36.63 -42.79 2.40
CA THR A 153 -36.51 -44.04 3.17
C THR A 153 -36.54 -43.77 4.68
N HIS A 154 -35.81 -42.76 5.16
CA HIS A 154 -35.85 -42.36 6.57
C HIS A 154 -37.26 -41.99 7.03
N ASN A 155 -37.96 -41.12 6.27
CA ASN A 155 -39.34 -40.73 6.56
C ASN A 155 -40.31 -41.93 6.58
N ARG A 156 -40.07 -42.94 5.74
CA ARG A 156 -40.88 -44.17 5.72
C ARG A 156 -40.66 -44.99 7.00
N THR A 157 -39.42 -45.15 7.44
CA THR A 157 -39.08 -45.85 8.69
C THR A 157 -39.67 -45.14 9.91
N THR A 158 -39.52 -43.81 10.00
CA THR A 158 -40.10 -43.02 11.10
C THR A 158 -41.63 -43.17 11.15
N ARG A 159 -42.29 -43.21 9.98
CA ARG A 159 -43.73 -43.45 9.91
C ARG A 159 -44.10 -44.85 10.37
N THR A 160 -43.37 -45.89 9.97
CA THR A 160 -43.64 -47.26 10.43
C THR A 160 -43.45 -47.42 11.94
N ASP A 161 -42.42 -46.79 12.50
CA ASP A 161 -42.19 -46.80 13.95
C ASP A 161 -43.33 -46.10 14.71
N SER A 162 -43.82 -44.97 14.18
CA SER A 162 -44.96 -44.27 14.76
C SER A 162 -46.26 -45.09 14.72
N LEU A 163 -46.48 -45.85 13.64
CA LEU A 163 -47.63 -46.76 13.54
C LEU A 163 -47.52 -47.91 14.55
N ALA A 164 -46.35 -48.52 14.70
CA ALA A 164 -46.14 -49.58 15.69
C ALA A 164 -46.37 -49.08 17.13
N LEU A 165 -45.98 -47.84 17.43
CA LEU A 165 -46.25 -47.22 18.73
C LEU A 165 -47.75 -47.00 18.96
N LEU A 166 -48.48 -46.56 17.94
CA LEU A 166 -49.94 -46.43 17.99
C LEU A 166 -50.62 -47.79 18.20
N ASP A 167 -50.21 -48.83 17.47
CA ASP A 167 -50.76 -50.18 17.61
C ASP A 167 -50.55 -50.74 19.03
N ASN A 168 -49.37 -50.54 19.61
CA ASN A 168 -49.09 -50.93 20.99
C ASN A 168 -49.98 -50.16 22.00
N SER A 169 -50.19 -48.85 21.78
CA SER A 169 -51.06 -48.04 22.64
C SER A 169 -52.54 -48.45 22.54
N LEU A 170 -53.00 -48.83 21.34
CA LEU A 170 -54.33 -49.37 21.11
C LEU A 170 -54.51 -50.69 21.86
N ALA A 171 -53.53 -51.59 21.75
CA ALA A 171 -53.55 -52.87 22.47
C ALA A 171 -53.66 -52.65 23.99
N LEU A 172 -52.90 -51.71 24.55
CA LEU A 172 -52.98 -51.34 25.97
C LEU A 172 -54.38 -50.80 26.34
N LEU A 173 -54.94 -49.91 25.54
CA LEU A 173 -56.30 -49.39 25.77
C LEU A 173 -57.36 -50.50 25.73
N LEU A 174 -57.24 -51.46 24.82
CA LEU A 174 -58.14 -52.61 24.75
C LEU A 174 -58.01 -53.50 26.00
N THR A 175 -56.79 -53.74 26.49
CA THR A 175 -56.59 -54.49 27.75
C THR A 175 -57.23 -53.78 28.93
N MET A 176 -56.98 -52.47 29.10
CA MET A 176 -57.60 -51.64 30.14
C MET A 176 -59.13 -51.63 30.05
N ALA A 177 -59.68 -51.56 28.83
CA ALA A 177 -61.12 -51.63 28.61
C ALA A 177 -61.68 -52.99 29.07
N SER A 178 -61.03 -54.09 28.73
CA SER A 178 -61.44 -55.43 29.18
C SER A 178 -61.33 -55.61 30.69
N GLU A 179 -60.29 -55.06 31.33
CA GLU A 179 -60.15 -55.05 32.79
C GLU A 179 -61.26 -54.23 33.44
N SER A 180 -61.58 -53.06 32.89
CA SER A 180 -62.67 -52.20 33.37
C SER A 180 -64.03 -52.90 33.25
N GLU A 181 -64.25 -53.64 32.16
CA GLU A 181 -65.46 -54.43 31.95
C GLU A 181 -65.54 -55.59 32.94
N MET A 182 -64.44 -56.31 33.17
CA MET A 182 -64.38 -57.37 34.20
C MET A 182 -64.64 -56.83 35.61
N LEU A 183 -64.04 -55.69 35.97
CA LEU A 183 -64.29 -55.02 37.25
C LEU A 183 -65.76 -54.61 37.38
N PHE A 184 -66.35 -54.07 36.32
CA PHE A 184 -67.77 -53.70 36.28
C PHE A 184 -68.69 -54.92 36.46
N GLN A 185 -68.43 -56.01 35.74
CA GLN A 185 -69.16 -57.28 35.89
C GLN A 185 -69.04 -57.82 37.33
N ARG A 186 -67.85 -57.75 37.93
CA ARG A 186 -67.64 -58.16 39.33
C ARG A 186 -68.46 -57.31 40.30
N ILE A 187 -68.48 -55.98 40.14
CA ILE A 187 -69.30 -55.09 40.95
C ILE A 187 -70.80 -55.43 40.82
N GLN A 188 -71.27 -55.74 39.61
CA GLN A 188 -72.65 -56.16 39.40
C GLN A 188 -72.98 -57.48 40.13
N GLN A 189 -72.09 -58.47 40.05
CA GLN A 189 -72.24 -59.74 40.79
C GLN A 189 -72.28 -59.51 42.31
N TRP A 190 -71.40 -58.65 42.85
CA TRP A 190 -71.46 -58.28 44.27
C TRP A 190 -72.80 -57.63 44.64
N ARG A 191 -73.34 -56.74 43.80
CA ARG A 191 -74.65 -56.12 44.04
C ARG A 191 -75.81 -57.13 43.97
N SER A 192 -75.80 -58.07 43.03
CA SER A 192 -76.85 -59.09 42.92
C SER A 192 -76.82 -60.05 44.11
N ILE A 193 -75.64 -60.47 44.57
CA ILE A 193 -75.48 -61.31 45.77
C ILE A 193 -75.95 -60.57 47.04
N SER A 194 -75.63 -59.27 47.15
CA SER A 194 -76.08 -58.42 48.27
C SER A 194 -77.61 -58.20 48.29
N CYS A 195 -78.25 -58.25 47.11
CA CYS A 195 -79.71 -58.15 46.95
C CYS A 195 -80.42 -59.51 47.13
N SER A 196 -79.67 -60.63 47.02
CA SER A 196 -80.18 -62.01 47.15
C SER A 196 -80.11 -62.55 48.57
N ARG A 197 -80.14 -61.68 49.59
CA ARG A 197 -80.36 -62.09 50.99
C ARG A 197 -81.86 -61.99 51.32
N PRO A 198 -82.67 -63.04 51.09
CA PRO A 198 -83.84 -63.26 51.90
C PRO A 198 -83.36 -63.79 53.25
N GLY A 199 -83.51 -62.98 54.29
CA GLY A 199 -83.56 -63.49 55.65
C GLY A 199 -84.82 -64.35 55.79
N ALA A 200 -84.66 -65.67 55.68
CA ALA A 200 -85.57 -66.67 56.23
C ALA A 200 -84.69 -67.60 57.07
N SER A 201 -85.07 -68.13 58.21
CA SER A 201 -86.22 -68.00 59.11
C SER A 201 -85.84 -68.98 60.21
N GLU A 202 -85.72 -68.56 61.47
CA GLU A 202 -85.70 -69.50 62.59
C GLU A 202 -87.00 -69.40 63.37
N ALA A 203 -87.43 -70.59 63.77
CA ALA A 203 -88.73 -70.98 64.23
C ALA A 203 -89.06 -70.47 65.64
N GLN A 204 -90.32 -70.05 65.81
CA GLN A 204 -91.28 -70.66 66.76
C GLN A 204 -90.95 -70.58 68.27
N THR A 205 -91.75 -69.83 69.04
CA THR A 205 -92.52 -70.29 70.23
C THR A 205 -93.12 -69.11 71.04
N GLY A 206 -94.32 -69.34 71.61
CA GLY A 206 -94.97 -68.48 72.61
C GLY A 206 -96.14 -67.68 72.04
N SER A 207 -97.42 -68.07 72.22
CA SER A 207 -98.22 -67.88 73.45
C SER A 207 -98.42 -66.38 73.72
N GLU A 208 -99.60 -65.80 73.94
CA GLU A 208 -100.98 -66.21 74.16
C GLU A 208 -101.80 -64.90 74.21
N LEU A 209 -103.12 -65.02 74.05
CA LEU A 209 -104.18 -64.25 74.70
C LEU A 209 -104.29 -62.70 74.57
N SER A 210 -105.53 -62.34 74.16
CA SER A 210 -106.40 -61.31 74.78
C SER A 210 -106.04 -59.83 74.57
N THR A 211 -106.96 -58.89 74.38
CA THR A 211 -108.43 -58.82 74.34
C THR A 211 -108.75 -57.38 73.96
N SER A 212 -109.86 -57.20 73.25
CA SER A 212 -110.71 -55.99 73.24
C SER A 212 -110.22 -54.73 72.54
#